data_AF-A0A424MZA3-F1
#
_entry.id   AF-A0A424MZA3-F1
#
_cell.length_a   1.000
_cell.length_b   1.000
_cell.length_c   1.000
_cell.angle_alpha   90.00
_cell.angle_beta   90.00
_cell.angle_gamma   90.00
#
_symmetry.space_group_name_H-M   'P 1'
#
loop_
_entity.id
_entity.type
_entity.pdbx_description
1 polymer ?
#
loop_
_entity_poly.entity_id
_entity_poly.type
_entity_poly.pdbx_seq_one_letter_code
_entity_poly.pdbx_strand_id
1 'polypeptide(L)' 'MKVPGKYVVRKGDSLWRISRRHYKRGRSYRRIYRANLGKIRNPNLIYPCQRFYIPKRKKRRK' A
#
# COMPACT_ATOMS: atom_id res chain seq x y z
N MET A 1 -13.17 -9.53 -2.80
CA MET A 1 -11.74 -9.96 -2.80
C MET A 1 -10.99 -9.36 -1.62
N LYS A 2 -10.35 -10.24 -0.83
CA LYS A 2 -9.75 -10.04 0.49
C LYS A 2 -8.68 -8.93 0.52
N VAL A 3 -8.90 -7.89 1.31
CA VAL A 3 -7.82 -7.34 2.17
C VAL A 3 -7.91 -8.17 3.46
N PRO A 4 -6.85 -8.82 3.99
CA PRO A 4 -5.44 -8.45 3.98
C PRO A 4 -4.62 -9.34 3.05
N GLY A 5 -3.61 -8.78 2.39
CA GLY A 5 -2.71 -9.57 1.57
C GLY A 5 -1.47 -8.78 1.28
N LYS A 6 -0.32 -9.35 1.62
CA LYS A 6 0.99 -8.83 1.22
C LYS A 6 0.95 -8.59 -0.29
N TYR A 7 1.28 -7.38 -0.73
CA TYR A 7 1.40 -7.02 -2.14
C TYR A 7 2.86 -7.03 -2.55
N VAL A 8 3.14 -7.61 -3.72
CA VAL A 8 4.48 -7.58 -4.31
C VAL A 8 4.49 -6.47 -5.35
N VAL A 9 5.39 -5.50 -5.16
CA VAL A 9 5.59 -4.38 -6.08
C VAL A 9 6.03 -4.91 -7.44
N ARG A 10 5.38 -4.44 -8.51
CA ARG A 10 5.77 -4.73 -9.90
C ARG A 10 6.47 -3.53 -10.51
N LYS A 11 7.22 -3.74 -11.59
CA LYS A 11 7.85 -2.65 -12.35
C LYS A 11 6.79 -1.63 -12.80
N GLY A 12 7.03 -0.34 -12.53
CA GLY A 12 6.10 0.74 -12.84
C GLY A 12 4.98 0.97 -11.82
N ASP A 13 4.95 0.23 -10.72
CA ASP A 13 4.04 0.53 -9.61
C ASP A 13 4.50 1.77 -8.83
N SER A 14 3.50 2.47 -8.27
CA SER A 14 3.71 3.54 -7.29
C SER A 14 2.78 3.32 -6.11
N LEU A 15 3.13 3.85 -4.93
CA LEU A 15 2.25 3.78 -3.76
C LEU A 15 0.85 4.34 -4.07
N TRP A 16 0.77 5.34 -4.94
CA TRP A 16 -0.50 5.91 -5.41
C TRP A 16 -1.33 4.92 -6.24
N ARG A 17 -0.71 4.24 -7.23
CA ARG A 17 -1.38 3.21 -8.06
C ARG A 17 -1.84 2.02 -7.22
N ILE A 18 -0.97 1.52 -6.34
CA ILE A 18 -1.29 0.42 -5.41
C ILE A 18 -2.48 0.83 -4.53
N SER A 19 -2.42 2.04 -3.95
CA SER A 19 -3.49 2.56 -3.12
C SER A 19 -4.82 2.72 -3.87
N ARG A 20 -4.78 3.22 -5.10
CA ARG A 20 -5.96 3.33 -5.97
C ARG A 20 -6.55 1.95 -6.27
N ARG A 21 -5.72 0.94 -6.52
CA ARG A 21 -6.17 -0.44 -6.80
C ARG A 21 -6.82 -1.10 -5.57
N HIS A 22 -6.22 -0.96 -4.39
CA HIS A 22 -6.68 -1.66 -3.19
C HIS A 22 -7.76 -0.92 -2.40
N TYR A 23 -7.70 0.41 -2.35
CA TYR A 23 -8.64 1.23 -1.58
C TYR A 23 -9.65 1.99 -2.43
N LYS A 24 -9.56 1.89 -3.76
CA LYS A 24 -10.31 2.74 -4.71
C LYS A 24 -10.08 4.24 -4.48
N ARG A 25 -9.01 4.60 -3.76
CA ARG A 25 -8.68 5.96 -3.33
C ARG A 25 -7.17 6.13 -3.27
N GLY A 26 -6.58 6.71 -4.31
CA GLY A 26 -5.12 6.90 -4.41
C GLY A 26 -4.52 7.68 -3.23
N ARG A 27 -5.23 8.69 -2.71
CA ARG A 27 -4.82 9.46 -1.51
C ARG A 27 -4.62 8.60 -0.24
N SER A 28 -5.09 7.34 -0.23
CA SER A 28 -4.90 6.43 0.90
C SER A 28 -3.50 5.81 0.96
N TYR A 29 -2.57 6.20 0.07
CA TYR A 29 -1.22 5.63 0.00
C TYR A 29 -0.44 5.83 1.30
N ARG A 30 -0.70 6.92 2.03
CA ARG A 30 -0.13 7.20 3.36
C ARG A 30 -0.39 6.06 4.36
N ARG A 31 -1.49 5.32 4.22
CA ARG A 31 -1.78 4.15 5.08
C ARG A 31 -0.86 2.97 4.77
N ILE A 32 -0.56 2.74 3.49
CA ILE A 32 0.40 1.71 3.06
C ILE A 32 1.78 2.09 3.57
N TYR A 33 2.18 3.36 3.38
CA TYR A 33 3.46 3.87 3.86
C TYR A 33 3.63 3.69 5.37
N ARG A 34 2.67 4.17 6.18
CA ARG A 34 2.69 4.03 7.64
C ARG A 34 2.77 2.56 8.11
N ALA A 35 2.09 1.67 7.41
CA ALA A 35 2.11 0.24 7.76
C ALA A 35 3.40 -0.48 7.35
N ASN A 36 4.28 0.18 6.59
CA ASN A 36 5.54 -0.39 6.09
C ASN A 36 6.73 0.55 6.33
N LEU A 37 6.70 1.39 7.38
CA LEU A 37 7.80 2.33 7.68
C LEU A 37 9.16 1.63 7.82
N GLY A 38 9.19 0.42 8.38
CA GLY A 38 10.42 -0.39 8.46
C GLY A 38 10.92 -0.95 7.12
N LYS A 39 10.13 -0.86 6.05
CA LYS A 39 10.47 -1.38 4.71
C LYS A 39 10.61 -0.30 3.65
N ILE A 40 9.95 0.85 3.85
CA ILE A 40 9.91 1.96 2.91
C ILE A 40 10.66 3.13 3.55
N ARG A 41 11.94 3.27 3.19
CA ARG A 41 12.75 4.41 3.63
C ARG A 41 12.30 5.70 2.95
N ASN A 42 11.99 5.64 1.66
CA ASN A 42 11.49 6.78 0.89
C ASN A 42 10.21 6.37 0.15
N PRO A 43 9.07 7.06 0.37
CA PRO A 43 7.80 6.72 -0.28
C PRO A 43 7.82 6.87 -1.81
N ASN A 44 8.75 7.66 -2.36
CA ASN A 44 8.92 7.85 -3.81
C ASN A 44 9.84 6.80 -4.45
N LEU A 45 10.60 6.05 -3.64
CA LEU A 45 11.51 5.00 -4.10
C LEU A 45 11.00 3.63 -3.62
N ILE A 46 10.23 2.97 -4.48
CA ILE A 46 9.83 1.58 -4.28
C ILE A 46 10.34 0.74 -5.44
N TYR A 47 10.74 -0.50 -5.13
CA TYR A 47 11.42 -1.38 -6.08
C TYR A 47 10.56 -2.61 -6.37
N PRO A 48 10.65 -3.18 -7.59
CA PRO A 48 10.05 -4.47 -7.91
C PRO A 48 10.45 -5.54 -6.88
N CYS A 49 9.59 -6.54 -6.68
CA CYS A 49 9.76 -7.64 -5.72
C CYS A 49 9.69 -7.23 -4.23
N GLN A 50 9.58 -5.94 -3.89
CA GLN A 50 9.31 -5.54 -2.50
C GLN A 50 7.92 -5.99 -2.04
N ARG A 51 7.85 -6.50 -0.80
CA ARG A 51 6.60 -7.02 -0.20
C ARG A 51 6.02 -6.03 0.81
N PHE A 52 4.93 -5.36 0.44
CA PHE A 52 4.22 -4.41 1.29
C PHE A 52 2.99 -5.02 1.94
N TYR A 53 2.77 -4.68 3.19
CA TYR A 53 1.53 -4.97 3.89
C TYR A 53 0.47 -3.91 3.54
N ILE A 54 -0.68 -4.34 3.03
CA ILE A 54 -1.80 -3.45 2.72
C ILE A 54 -2.87 -3.60 3.81
N PRO A 55 -2.94 -2.69 4.80
CA PRO A 55 -3.91 -2.81 5.90
C PRO A 55 -5.34 -2.66 5.37
N LYS A 56 -6.32 -3.34 5.97
CA LYS A 56 -7.74 -3.06 5.61
C LYS A 56 -8.08 -1.61 6.01
N ARG A 57 -9.02 -0.97 5.31
CA ARG A 57 -9.64 0.26 5.85
C ARG A 57 -10.33 -0.15 7.15
N LYS A 58 -9.89 0.38 8.30
CA LYS A 58 -10.65 0.29 9.55
C LYS A 58 -12.06 0.79 9.23
N LYS A 59 -13.06 -0.09 9.30
CA LYS A 59 -14.45 0.34 9.33
C LYS A 59 -14.53 1.21 10.59
N ARG A 60 -14.87 2.49 10.46
CA ARG A 60 -15.34 3.24 11.64
C ARG A 60 -16.56 2.45 12.11
N ARG A 61 -16.45 1.77 13.25
CA ARG A 61 -17.65 1.33 13.97
C ARG A 61 -18.34 2.64 14.35
N LYS A 62 -19.53 2.83 13.79
CA LYS A 62 -20.45 3.88 14.22
C LYS A 62 -21.13 3.37 15.48
#